data_AF-A0A1Q5EZW0-F1
#
_entry.id   AF-A0A1Q5EZW0-F1
#
_cell.length_a   1.000
_cell.length_b   1.000
_cell.length_c   1.000
_cell.angle_alpha   90.00
_cell.angle_beta   90.00
_cell.angle_gamma   90.00
#
_symmetry.space_group_name_H-M   'P 1'
#
loop_
_entity.id
_entity.type
_entity.pdbx_description
1 polymer ?
#
loop_
_entity_poly.entity_id
_entity_poly.type
_entity_poly.pdbx_seq_one_letter_code
_entity_poly.pdbx_strand_id
1 'polypeptide(L)'
;MRTPDPAVPDAAVPEAAPVAPGPAAAPTAVSVSERPPRGPRVRRIADRLSVQFRVPIEPQYDQAGHRWTLRWYDGPTVAAVRCALERLFPNDPTAPNDQAAPGDPAAPSAPIASNGPAPEDAARLAVRRDLTTRALVLAAIRETRAGAMHRSVGSWGQRYHLEQLLADQEHPDRTADPREAAMLERLLEASSTDVARGAGGPDLARAFDLVARDGVAWLLPEPHLAGPADRDALALTPLEYLTSRYATGVHRAAWETALTPLPLRAAVSAAHQDPEPGPDAARAALTLLPALRARASAELDAVEARLAAVVAAVTSGSVSTPILPAHERSR
;
A
#
# COMPACT_ATOMS: atom_id res chain seq x y z
N MET A 1 -4.05 -28.81 43.53
CA MET A 1 -4.62 -27.89 44.53
C MET A 1 -3.82 -26.60 44.47
N ARG A 2 -4.35 -25.56 43.80
CA ARG A 2 -3.76 -24.21 43.77
C ARG A 2 -4.49 -23.35 44.79
N THR A 3 -3.74 -22.78 45.71
CA THR A 3 -4.21 -21.82 46.72
C THR A 3 -4.64 -20.53 46.02
N PRO A 4 -5.81 -19.95 46.35
CA PRO A 4 -6.21 -18.65 45.81
C PRO A 4 -5.40 -17.51 46.45
N ASP A 5 -4.98 -16.57 45.60
CA ASP A 5 -4.26 -15.35 45.93
C ASP A 5 -5.23 -14.33 46.60
N PRO A 6 -4.85 -13.65 47.70
CA PRO A 6 -5.75 -12.71 48.37
C PRO A 6 -5.93 -11.41 47.57
N ALA A 7 -7.19 -10.98 47.47
CA ALA A 7 -7.61 -9.75 46.83
C ALA A 7 -6.97 -8.51 47.49
N VAL A 8 -6.34 -7.67 46.68
CA VAL A 8 -5.85 -6.35 47.06
C VAL A 8 -7.04 -5.36 47.10
N PRO A 9 -7.23 -4.61 48.20
CA PRO A 9 -8.32 -3.64 48.30
C PRO A 9 -8.06 -2.40 47.44
N ASP A 10 -9.13 -1.96 46.80
CA ASP A 10 -9.23 -0.83 45.88
C ASP A 10 -9.01 0.50 46.64
N ALA A 11 -7.93 1.21 46.29
CA ALA A 11 -7.60 2.49 46.89
C ALA A 11 -8.40 3.60 46.18
N ALA A 12 -9.39 4.13 46.88
CA ALA A 12 -10.20 5.27 46.44
C ALA A 12 -9.32 6.46 46.04
N VAL A 13 -9.36 6.81 44.75
CA VAL A 13 -8.74 8.01 44.19
C VAL A 13 -9.56 9.23 44.63
N PRO A 14 -8.95 10.27 45.23
CA PRO A 14 -9.66 11.47 45.63
C PRO A 14 -10.18 12.25 44.42
N GLU A 15 -11.47 12.53 44.45
CA GLU A 15 -12.24 13.36 43.52
C GLU A 15 -11.68 14.80 43.51
N ALA A 16 -11.07 15.20 42.40
CA ALA A 16 -10.49 16.52 42.23
C ALA A 16 -11.60 17.58 42.07
N ALA A 17 -11.55 18.61 42.93
CA ALA A 17 -12.50 19.71 42.95
C ALA A 17 -12.53 20.50 41.62
N PRO A 18 -13.71 21.03 41.23
CA PRO A 18 -13.87 21.82 40.01
C PRO A 18 -13.11 23.15 40.08
N VAL A 19 -12.18 23.32 39.15
CA VAL A 19 -11.44 24.58 38.93
C VAL A 19 -12.40 25.65 38.40
N ALA A 20 -12.48 26.77 39.11
CA ALA A 20 -13.32 27.91 38.75
C ALA A 20 -12.86 28.55 37.41
N PRO A 21 -13.80 28.97 36.54
CA PRO A 21 -13.47 29.63 35.28
C PRO A 21 -12.90 31.04 35.54
N GLY A 22 -11.68 31.27 35.05
CA GLY A 22 -11.03 32.58 35.07
C GLY A 22 -11.70 33.61 34.13
N PRO A 23 -11.49 34.91 34.37
CA PRO A 23 -12.18 35.99 33.67
C PRO A 23 -11.89 36.01 32.16
N ALA A 24 -12.96 36.12 31.39
CA ALA A 24 -12.96 36.20 29.93
C ALA A 24 -12.15 37.41 29.44
N ALA A 25 -11.06 37.14 28.72
CA ALA A 25 -10.32 38.15 27.99
C ALA A 25 -11.21 38.75 26.88
N ALA A 26 -11.21 40.08 26.77
CA ALA A 26 -12.00 40.82 25.80
C ALA A 26 -11.69 40.37 24.35
N PRO A 27 -12.70 40.30 23.46
CA PRO A 27 -12.52 39.90 22.07
C PRO A 27 -11.64 40.92 21.35
N THR A 28 -10.43 40.49 20.99
CA THR A 28 -9.54 41.24 20.11
C THR A 28 -10.23 41.40 18.75
N ALA A 29 -10.33 42.63 18.27
CA ALA A 29 -10.99 42.96 17.01
C ALA A 29 -10.45 42.08 15.87
N VAL A 30 -11.34 41.33 15.23
CA VAL A 30 -11.04 40.51 14.06
C VAL A 30 -10.73 41.45 12.90
N SER A 31 -9.44 41.61 12.59
CA SER A 31 -8.98 42.32 11.40
C SER A 31 -9.68 41.75 10.17
N VAL A 32 -10.35 42.63 9.43
CA VAL A 32 -11.08 42.33 8.20
C VAL A 32 -10.13 41.61 7.24
N SER A 33 -10.33 40.30 7.08
CA SER A 33 -9.48 39.42 6.30
C SER A 33 -9.38 39.92 4.85
N GLU A 34 -8.18 40.31 4.43
CA GLU A 34 -7.84 40.42 3.02
C GLU A 34 -8.19 39.10 2.33
N ARG A 35 -9.17 39.15 1.42
CA ARG A 35 -9.51 37.98 0.61
C ARG A 35 -8.27 37.58 -0.17
N PRO A 36 -7.82 36.31 -0.09
CA PRO A 36 -6.63 35.88 -0.81
C PRO A 36 -6.87 36.11 -2.31
N PRO A 37 -6.01 36.88 -2.99
CA PRO A 37 -6.32 37.54 -4.27
C PRO A 37 -6.55 36.59 -5.47
N ARG A 38 -6.52 35.27 -5.28
CA ARG A 38 -6.44 34.28 -6.37
C ARG A 38 -7.40 33.09 -6.25
N GLY A 39 -8.29 33.08 -5.26
CA GLY A 39 -9.19 31.96 -4.99
C GLY A 39 -10.01 31.44 -6.19
N PRO A 40 -10.70 32.30 -6.97
CA PRO A 40 -11.54 31.84 -8.09
C PRO A 40 -10.76 31.15 -9.23
N ARG A 41 -9.49 31.51 -9.42
CA ARG A 41 -8.66 30.91 -10.48
C ARG A 41 -8.17 29.53 -10.08
N VAL A 42 -7.65 29.38 -8.86
CA VAL A 42 -7.17 28.09 -8.35
C VAL A 42 -8.32 27.08 -8.31
N ARG A 43 -9.54 27.51 -7.95
CA ARG A 43 -10.73 26.66 -7.99
C ARG A 43 -11.04 26.14 -9.40
N ARG A 44 -11.01 26.98 -10.43
CA ARG A 44 -11.21 26.54 -11.83
C ARG A 44 -10.16 25.51 -12.30
N ILE A 45 -8.93 25.62 -11.82
CA ILE A 45 -7.86 24.65 -12.10
C ILE A 45 -8.19 23.31 -11.43
N ALA A 46 -8.54 23.36 -10.13
CA ALA A 46 -8.90 22.20 -9.36
C ALA A 46 -10.10 21.46 -10.00
N ASP A 47 -11.16 22.18 -10.38
CA ASP A 47 -12.34 21.60 -11.05
C ASP A 47 -11.97 20.88 -12.36
N ARG A 48 -11.10 21.49 -13.19
CA ARG A 48 -10.66 20.88 -14.45
C ARG A 48 -9.86 19.61 -14.22
N LEU A 49 -8.93 19.63 -13.27
CA LEU A 49 -8.14 18.45 -12.91
C LEU A 49 -9.03 17.36 -12.29
N SER A 50 -10.04 17.75 -11.51
CA SER A 50 -11.02 16.81 -10.95
C SER A 50 -11.81 16.09 -12.03
N VAL A 51 -12.27 16.80 -13.06
CA VAL A 51 -12.94 16.18 -14.22
C VAL A 51 -11.96 15.26 -14.97
N GLN A 52 -10.73 15.70 -15.20
CA GLN A 52 -9.72 14.94 -15.94
C GLN A 52 -9.37 13.62 -15.25
N PHE A 53 -9.09 13.64 -13.95
CA PHE A 53 -8.66 12.47 -13.19
C PHE A 53 -9.80 11.70 -12.52
N ARG A 54 -11.02 12.24 -12.57
CA ARG A 54 -12.21 11.69 -11.89
C ARG A 54 -12.00 11.51 -10.37
N VAL A 55 -11.25 12.44 -9.76
CA VAL A 55 -10.98 12.49 -8.31
C VAL A 55 -11.19 13.92 -7.82
N PRO A 56 -11.87 14.16 -6.69
CA PRO A 56 -11.98 15.49 -6.11
C PRO A 56 -10.60 16.06 -5.76
N ILE A 57 -10.30 17.26 -6.28
CA ILE A 57 -9.09 18.01 -5.99
C ILE A 57 -9.52 19.30 -5.32
N GLU A 58 -9.05 19.50 -4.10
CA GLU A 58 -9.43 20.63 -3.27
C GLU A 58 -8.31 21.66 -3.20
N PRO A 59 -8.59 22.93 -3.53
CA PRO A 59 -7.63 24.00 -3.34
C PRO A 59 -7.63 24.47 -1.89
N GLN A 60 -6.49 24.30 -1.20
CA GLN A 60 -6.27 24.80 0.15
C GLN A 60 -5.29 25.97 0.15
N TYR A 61 -5.64 27.06 0.83
CA TYR A 61 -4.72 28.17 1.05
C TYR A 61 -4.01 28.01 2.40
N ASP A 62 -2.69 27.90 2.36
CA ASP A 62 -1.81 27.92 3.53
C ASP A 62 -1.49 29.38 3.86
N GLN A 63 -2.09 29.90 4.94
CA GLN A 63 -1.92 31.29 5.36
C GLN A 63 -0.48 31.60 5.76
N ALA A 64 0.21 30.68 6.44
CA ALA A 64 1.57 30.89 6.92
C ALA A 64 2.57 30.94 5.77
N GLY A 65 2.37 30.10 4.75
CA GLY A 65 3.20 30.06 3.55
C GLY A 65 2.74 31.00 2.43
N HIS A 66 1.63 31.72 2.61
CA HIS A 66 0.94 32.51 1.57
C HIS A 66 0.82 31.77 0.22
N ARG A 67 0.57 30.45 0.27
CA ARG A 67 0.64 29.56 -0.90
C ARG A 67 -0.63 28.72 -1.05
N TRP A 68 -1.01 28.49 -2.30
CA TRP A 68 -2.09 27.58 -2.63
C TRP A 68 -1.53 26.16 -2.82
N THR A 69 -2.20 25.18 -2.22
CA THR A 69 -1.91 23.75 -2.37
C THR A 69 -3.13 23.07 -2.98
N LEU A 70 -2.95 22.35 -4.07
CA LEU A 70 -3.96 21.41 -4.58
C LEU A 70 -3.80 20.08 -3.83
N ARG A 71 -4.84 19.69 -3.10
CA ARG A 71 -4.88 18.45 -2.32
C ARG A 71 -5.88 17.48 -2.90
N TRP A 72 -5.56 16.20 -2.89
CA TRP A 72 -6.48 15.13 -3.26
C TRP A 72 -6.13 13.86 -2.49
N TYR A 73 -7.10 12.97 -2.39
CA TYR A 73 -6.99 11.70 -1.68
C TYR A 73 -6.89 10.55 -2.67
N ASP A 74 -5.90 9.68 -2.46
CA ASP A 74 -5.61 8.55 -3.34
C ASP A 74 -5.50 9.01 -4.82
N GLY A 75 -5.84 8.18 -5.81
CA GLY A 75 -5.91 8.67 -7.19
C GLY A 75 -4.56 8.84 -7.93
N PRO A 76 -4.44 9.83 -8.84
CA PRO A 76 -3.26 10.00 -9.68
C PRO A 76 -2.02 10.36 -8.86
N THR A 77 -0.84 10.02 -9.37
CA THR A 77 0.43 10.40 -8.74
C THR A 77 0.64 11.91 -8.77
N VAL A 78 1.49 12.41 -7.86
CA VAL A 78 1.90 13.81 -7.85
C VAL A 78 2.55 14.20 -9.18
N ALA A 79 3.37 13.32 -9.76
CA ALA A 79 4.00 13.54 -11.06
C ALA A 79 2.96 13.69 -12.18
N ALA A 80 1.92 12.85 -12.21
CA ALA A 80 0.86 12.94 -13.20
C ALA A 80 0.08 14.26 -13.12
N VAL A 81 -0.25 14.72 -11.89
CA VAL A 81 -0.92 16.01 -11.68
C VAL A 81 -0.02 17.19 -12.08
N ARG A 82 1.28 17.15 -11.76
CA ARG A 82 2.25 18.17 -12.21
C ARG A 82 2.35 18.26 -13.73
N CYS A 83 2.49 17.13 -14.40
CA CYS A 83 2.50 17.07 -15.86
C CYS A 83 1.20 17.60 -16.47
N ALA A 84 0.04 17.36 -15.84
CA ALA A 84 -1.22 17.95 -16.28
C ALA A 84 -1.26 19.47 -16.07
N LEU A 85 -0.76 19.97 -14.94
CA LEU A 85 -0.65 21.41 -14.68
C LEU A 85 0.25 22.11 -15.71
N GLU A 86 1.40 21.52 -16.04
CA GLU A 86 2.31 22.03 -17.07
C GLU A 86 1.65 22.10 -18.46
N ARG A 87 0.76 21.15 -18.79
CA ARG A 87 -0.01 21.20 -20.05
C ARG A 87 -1.11 22.25 -20.05
N LEU A 88 -1.72 22.52 -18.89
CA LEU A 88 -2.75 23.56 -18.74
C LEU A 88 -2.16 24.97 -18.72
N PHE A 89 -0.90 25.07 -18.30
CA PHE A 89 -0.11 26.29 -18.25
C PHE A 89 1.24 25.98 -18.85
N PRO A 90 1.34 25.84 -20.19
CA PRO A 90 2.65 25.75 -20.81
C PRO A 90 3.39 27.01 -20.34
N ASN A 91 4.44 26.81 -19.53
CA ASN A 91 5.40 27.87 -19.28
C ASN A 91 5.76 28.36 -20.66
N ASP A 92 5.60 29.65 -20.94
CA ASP A 92 5.98 30.20 -22.22
C ASP A 92 7.50 30.43 -22.12
N PRO A 93 8.38 29.46 -22.52
CA PRO A 93 9.83 29.69 -22.44
C PRO A 93 10.26 30.80 -23.40
N THR A 94 9.35 31.22 -24.30
CA THR A 94 9.54 32.21 -25.35
C THR A 94 9.15 33.62 -24.94
N ALA A 95 8.79 33.89 -23.67
CA ALA A 95 8.81 35.27 -23.20
C ALA A 95 10.26 35.77 -23.33
N PRO A 96 10.56 36.67 -24.28
CA PRO A 96 11.92 37.14 -24.48
C PRO A 96 12.37 37.76 -23.16
N ASN A 97 13.52 37.31 -22.67
CA ASN A 97 14.27 38.06 -21.69
C ASN A 97 14.57 39.40 -22.38
N ASP A 98 13.77 40.43 -22.13
CA ASP A 98 14.01 41.81 -22.54
C ASP A 98 15.27 42.30 -21.79
N GLN A 99 16.41 41.69 -22.07
CA GLN A 99 17.71 42.33 -22.02
C GLN A 99 17.73 43.32 -23.18
N ALA A 100 17.17 44.49 -22.87
CA ALA A 100 17.52 45.79 -23.41
C ALA A 100 18.64 45.76 -24.46
N ALA A 101 18.26 45.62 -25.72
CA ALA A 101 18.98 46.31 -26.79
C ALA A 101 18.56 47.79 -26.71
N PRO A 102 19.50 48.74 -26.54
CA PRO A 102 19.16 50.14 -26.49
C PRO A 102 18.95 50.68 -27.90
N GLY A 103 17.75 51.20 -28.15
CA GLY A 103 17.52 52.19 -29.21
C GLY A 103 16.51 51.78 -30.27
N ASP A 104 15.25 52.17 -30.07
CA ASP A 104 14.56 53.03 -31.04
C ASP A 104 13.28 53.64 -30.43
N PRO A 105 13.12 54.97 -30.39
CA PRO A 105 11.88 55.60 -29.94
C PRO A 105 11.00 55.98 -31.14
N ALA A 106 9.89 55.27 -31.36
CA ALA A 106 8.57 55.85 -31.73
C ALA A 106 7.65 54.83 -32.43
N ALA A 107 6.75 54.21 -31.67
CA ALA A 107 5.38 53.93 -32.13
C ALA A 107 4.46 53.65 -30.92
N PRO A 108 3.30 54.33 -30.80
CA PRO A 108 2.33 54.03 -29.76
C PRO A 108 1.46 52.83 -30.16
N SER A 109 1.89 51.62 -29.80
CA SER A 109 1.05 50.43 -29.88
C SER A 109 0.16 50.33 -28.64
N ALA A 110 -1.15 50.25 -28.87
CA ALA A 110 -2.17 50.14 -27.83
C ALA A 110 -2.01 48.86 -27.00
N PRO A 111 -2.26 48.90 -25.68
CA PRO A 111 -2.14 47.72 -24.82
C PRO A 111 -3.30 46.75 -25.07
N ILE A 112 -3.04 45.66 -25.79
CA ILE A 112 -3.88 44.48 -25.70
C ILE A 112 -3.63 43.90 -24.32
N ALA A 113 -4.59 44.09 -23.41
CA ALA A 113 -4.59 43.49 -22.08
C ALA A 113 -4.66 41.96 -22.21
N SER A 114 -3.50 41.33 -22.41
CA SER A 114 -3.35 39.89 -22.30
C SER A 114 -3.59 39.52 -20.84
N ASN A 115 -4.81 39.11 -20.52
CA ASN A 115 -5.15 38.47 -19.23
C ASN A 115 -4.57 37.04 -19.14
N GLY A 116 -3.47 36.79 -19.84
CA GLY A 116 -2.70 35.56 -19.74
C GLY A 116 -1.92 35.54 -18.42
N PRO A 117 -1.73 34.37 -17.82
CA PRO A 117 -0.94 34.26 -16.61
C PRO A 117 0.49 34.76 -16.79
N ALA A 118 0.99 35.53 -15.82
CA ALA A 118 2.43 35.62 -15.64
C ALA A 118 2.97 34.21 -15.33
N PRO A 119 4.03 33.74 -16.01
CA PRO A 119 4.58 32.39 -15.85
C PRO A 119 5.05 32.08 -14.42
N GLU A 120 5.31 33.09 -13.58
CA GLU A 120 5.61 32.91 -12.16
C GLU A 120 4.45 32.30 -11.34
N ASP A 121 3.21 32.32 -11.85
CA ASP A 121 2.04 31.86 -11.10
C ASP A 121 1.91 30.32 -11.07
N ALA A 122 2.34 29.62 -12.11
CA ALA A 122 2.28 28.16 -12.18
C ALA A 122 3.33 27.50 -11.27
N ALA A 123 4.51 28.13 -11.14
CA ALA A 123 5.57 27.72 -10.22
C ALA A 123 5.18 27.82 -8.73
N ARG A 124 4.04 28.46 -8.39
CA ARG A 124 3.61 28.72 -7.01
C ARG A 124 2.50 27.79 -6.49
N LEU A 125 1.92 26.93 -7.34
CA LEU A 125 0.93 25.95 -6.87
C LEU A 125 1.65 24.74 -6.29
N ALA A 126 1.59 24.58 -4.96
CA ALA A 126 1.98 23.34 -4.34
C ALA A 126 0.97 22.24 -4.69
N VAL A 127 1.44 21.00 -4.81
CA VAL A 127 0.60 19.83 -5.02
C VAL A 127 0.91 18.82 -3.93
N ARG A 128 -0.12 18.25 -3.34
CA ARG A 128 0.01 17.25 -2.28
C ARG A 128 -1.05 16.19 -2.45
N ARG A 129 -0.59 14.94 -2.48
CA ARG A 129 -1.46 13.78 -2.41
C ARG A 129 -1.45 13.26 -0.98
N ASP A 130 -2.64 13.08 -0.42
CA ASP A 130 -2.81 12.40 0.86
C ASP A 130 -3.35 10.98 0.61
N LEU A 131 -2.96 10.02 1.45
CA LEU A 131 -3.40 8.63 1.33
C LEU A 131 -4.48 8.35 2.37
N THR A 132 -5.53 7.64 1.96
CA THR A 132 -6.57 7.23 2.90
C THR A 132 -6.11 6.07 3.78
N THR A 133 -6.78 5.88 4.91
CA THR A 133 -6.61 4.68 5.75
C THR A 133 -6.76 3.41 4.92
N ARG A 134 -7.74 3.38 4.00
CA ARG A 134 -7.98 2.24 3.11
C ARG A 134 -6.75 1.91 2.28
N ALA A 135 -6.15 2.89 1.60
CA ALA A 135 -4.96 2.67 0.77
C ALA A 135 -3.77 2.15 1.59
N LEU A 136 -3.54 2.73 2.78
CA LEU A 136 -2.44 2.31 3.65
C LEU A 136 -2.65 0.89 4.21
N VAL A 137 -3.87 0.55 4.63
CA VAL A 137 -4.22 -0.80 5.11
C VAL A 137 -4.09 -1.83 4.00
N LEU A 138 -4.54 -1.49 2.78
CA LEU A 138 -4.38 -2.35 1.61
C LEU A 138 -2.91 -2.61 1.30
N ALA A 139 -2.06 -1.58 1.36
CA ALA A 139 -0.62 -1.73 1.20
C ALA A 139 0.00 -2.61 2.30
N ALA A 140 -0.44 -2.48 3.55
CA ALA A 140 0.01 -3.35 4.64
C ALA A 140 -0.32 -4.83 4.41
N ILE A 141 -1.52 -5.14 3.90
CA ILE A 141 -1.90 -6.51 3.51
C ILE A 141 -0.96 -7.03 2.42
N ARG A 142 -0.69 -6.24 1.38
CA ARG A 142 0.17 -6.62 0.26
C ARG A 142 1.63 -6.85 0.70
N GLU A 143 2.20 -5.93 1.47
CA GLU A 143 3.56 -6.04 1.97
C GLU A 143 3.74 -7.22 2.94
N THR A 144 2.72 -7.51 3.75
CA THR A 144 2.75 -8.69 4.62
C THR A 144 2.72 -9.97 3.79
N ARG A 145 1.87 -10.04 2.76
CA ARG A 145 1.83 -11.19 1.83
C ARG A 145 3.12 -11.35 1.03
N ALA A 146 3.79 -10.26 0.71
CA ALA A 146 5.11 -10.28 0.07
C ALA A 146 6.25 -10.70 1.03
N GLY A 147 5.96 -10.81 2.34
CA GLY A 147 6.97 -11.09 3.36
C GLY A 147 7.92 -9.93 3.65
N ALA A 148 7.59 -8.73 3.16
CA ALA A 148 8.40 -7.51 3.30
C ALA A 148 8.05 -6.73 4.58
N MET A 149 6.84 -6.92 5.14
CA MET A 149 6.44 -6.24 6.36
C MET A 149 7.17 -6.80 7.59
N HIS A 150 8.09 -6.01 8.14
CA HIS A 150 8.82 -6.36 9.36
C HIS A 150 7.97 -6.07 10.61
N ARG A 151 7.85 -7.06 11.50
CA ARG A 151 7.10 -6.97 12.78
C ARG A 151 7.67 -5.92 13.76
N SER A 152 8.84 -5.36 13.49
CA SER A 152 9.65 -4.62 14.47
C SER A 152 9.65 -3.10 14.29
N VAL A 153 8.98 -2.58 13.26
CA VAL A 153 8.92 -1.12 13.04
C VAL A 153 7.66 -0.62 13.74
N GLY A 154 7.79 0.31 14.69
CA GLY A 154 6.62 0.96 15.31
C GLY A 154 5.70 1.56 14.24
N SER A 155 4.42 1.75 14.58
CA SER A 155 3.36 2.18 13.65
C SER A 155 3.72 3.41 12.79
N TRP A 156 4.52 4.33 13.33
CA TRP A 156 5.03 5.50 12.60
C TRP A 156 5.99 5.17 11.45
N GLY A 157 6.95 4.26 11.68
CA GLY A 157 7.91 3.88 10.63
C GLY A 157 7.25 3.01 9.55
N GLN A 158 6.27 2.19 9.93
CA GLN A 158 5.44 1.43 8.98
C GLN A 158 4.65 2.37 8.07
N ARG A 159 3.98 3.38 8.65
CA ARG A 159 3.24 4.38 7.87
C ARG A 159 4.13 5.05 6.82
N TYR A 160 5.29 5.57 7.23
CA TYR A 160 6.19 6.26 6.32
C TYR A 160 6.69 5.34 5.19
N HIS A 161 7.03 4.10 5.51
CA HIS A 161 7.43 3.10 4.52
C HIS A 161 6.31 2.85 3.49
N LEU A 162 5.07 2.67 3.94
CA LEU A 162 3.92 2.46 3.05
C LEU A 162 3.60 3.71 2.22
N GLU A 163 3.74 4.92 2.79
CA GLU A 163 3.59 6.19 2.06
C GLU A 163 4.63 6.30 0.93
N GLN A 164 5.87 5.88 1.16
CA GLN A 164 6.91 5.84 0.12
C GLN A 164 6.58 4.83 -0.99
N LEU A 165 6.15 3.63 -0.61
CA LEU A 165 5.78 2.58 -1.57
C LEU A 165 4.64 3.02 -2.50
N LEU A 166 3.64 3.72 -1.94
CA LEU A 166 2.46 4.17 -2.67
C LEU A 166 2.65 5.48 -3.45
N ALA A 167 3.80 6.15 -3.30
CA ALA A 167 4.05 7.47 -3.90
C ALA A 167 3.86 7.47 -5.43
N ASP A 168 4.37 6.43 -6.08
CA ASP A 168 4.35 6.26 -7.54
C ASP A 168 3.20 5.38 -8.04
N GLN A 169 2.38 4.83 -7.14
CA GLN A 169 1.22 4.02 -7.52
C GLN A 169 0.00 4.88 -7.81
N GLU A 170 -0.60 4.72 -8.99
CA GLU A 170 -1.92 5.28 -9.30
C GLU A 170 -3.02 4.48 -8.61
N HIS A 171 -4.00 5.17 -8.01
CA HIS A 171 -5.18 4.57 -7.37
C HIS A 171 -4.86 3.44 -6.36
N PRO A 172 -4.13 3.77 -5.27
CA PRO A 172 -3.55 2.81 -4.33
C PRO A 172 -4.62 2.13 -3.46
N ASP A 173 -5.81 2.70 -3.41
CA ASP A 173 -7.01 2.22 -2.73
C ASP A 173 -7.73 1.09 -3.50
N ARG A 174 -7.36 0.86 -4.77
CA ARG A 174 -7.96 -0.17 -5.61
C ARG A 174 -7.36 -1.54 -5.32
N THR A 175 -8.26 -2.48 -5.05
CA THR A 175 -7.94 -3.89 -4.86
C THR A 175 -7.73 -4.57 -6.22
N ALA A 176 -6.83 -5.56 -6.26
CA ALA A 176 -6.52 -6.31 -7.48
C ALA A 176 -7.60 -7.36 -7.81
N ASP A 177 -8.24 -7.90 -6.78
CA ASP A 177 -9.24 -8.96 -6.90
C ASP A 177 -10.30 -8.87 -5.78
N PRO A 178 -11.43 -9.62 -5.88
CA PRO A 178 -12.48 -9.62 -4.86
C PRO A 178 -12.04 -10.14 -3.49
N ARG A 179 -11.06 -11.05 -3.44
CA ARG A 179 -10.57 -11.63 -2.18
C ARG A 179 -9.81 -10.59 -1.37
N GLU A 180 -8.93 -9.85 -2.03
CA GLU A 180 -8.21 -8.74 -1.42
C GLU A 180 -9.17 -7.65 -0.91
N ALA A 181 -10.24 -7.36 -1.66
CA ALA A 181 -11.29 -6.45 -1.21
C ALA A 181 -11.98 -6.94 0.07
N ALA A 182 -12.38 -8.22 0.12
CA ALA A 182 -13.03 -8.78 1.30
C ALA A 182 -12.10 -8.84 2.53
N MET A 183 -10.80 -9.14 2.33
CA MET A 183 -9.79 -9.08 3.40
C MET A 183 -9.63 -7.65 3.94
N LEU A 184 -9.59 -6.66 3.05
CA LEU A 184 -9.51 -5.25 3.40
C LEU A 184 -10.72 -4.78 4.20
N GLU A 185 -11.95 -5.10 3.76
CA GLU A 185 -13.17 -4.73 4.50
C GLU A 185 -13.16 -5.33 5.90
N ARG A 186 -12.81 -6.62 6.03
CA ARG A 186 -12.76 -7.30 7.34
C ARG A 186 -11.72 -6.69 8.27
N LEU A 187 -10.56 -6.29 7.75
CA LEU A 187 -9.54 -5.62 8.55
C LEU A 187 -10.00 -4.22 9.00
N LEU A 188 -10.62 -3.45 8.10
CA LEU A 188 -11.16 -2.13 8.44
C LEU A 188 -12.27 -2.25 9.50
N GLU A 189 -13.18 -3.21 9.36
CA GLU A 189 -14.23 -3.50 10.35
C GLU A 189 -13.63 -3.87 11.72
N ALA A 190 -12.67 -4.80 11.75
CA ALA A 190 -11.99 -5.22 12.98
C ALA A 190 -11.19 -4.08 13.64
N SER A 191 -10.65 -3.15 12.84
CA SER A 191 -9.95 -1.98 13.37
C SER A 191 -10.90 -0.90 13.92
N SER A 192 -12.19 -0.98 13.60
CA SER A 192 -13.19 0.03 14.00
C SER A 192 -13.87 -0.27 15.34
N THR A 193 -13.80 -1.50 15.85
CA THR A 193 -14.71 -2.04 16.87
C THR A 193 -14.43 -1.67 18.34
N ASP A 194 -13.50 -0.75 18.64
CA ASP A 194 -13.14 -0.42 20.05
C ASP A 194 -13.26 1.08 20.38
N VAL A 195 -13.95 1.85 19.51
CA VAL A 195 -14.31 3.24 19.82
C VAL A 195 -15.64 3.22 20.58
N ALA A 196 -15.60 2.77 21.84
CA ALA A 196 -16.76 2.73 22.74
C ALA A 196 -17.40 4.11 23.06
N ARG A 197 -17.08 5.19 22.32
CA ARG A 197 -17.51 6.58 22.61
C ARG A 197 -17.83 7.47 21.41
N GLY A 198 -17.96 6.98 20.18
CA GLY A 198 -18.45 7.83 19.09
C GLY A 198 -18.11 7.38 17.68
N ALA A 199 -18.53 8.19 16.70
CA ALA A 199 -18.37 8.02 15.25
C ALA A 199 -16.90 8.11 14.77
N GLY A 200 -16.00 7.33 15.38
CA GLY A 200 -14.64 7.17 14.93
C GLY A 200 -14.60 6.30 13.68
N GLY A 201 -13.96 6.78 12.62
CA GLY A 201 -13.61 5.96 11.47
C GLY A 201 -12.57 4.88 11.83
N PRO A 202 -12.18 4.02 10.87
CA PRO A 202 -11.20 2.97 11.10
C PRO A 202 -9.88 3.53 11.64
N ASP A 203 -9.38 2.92 12.72
CA ASP A 203 -8.11 3.30 13.34
C ASP A 203 -6.94 2.63 12.61
N LEU A 204 -6.16 3.44 11.90
CA LEU A 204 -4.99 3.00 11.16
C LEU A 204 -3.94 2.31 12.05
N ALA A 205 -3.69 2.85 13.25
CA ALA A 205 -2.69 2.28 14.14
C ALA A 205 -3.10 0.87 14.58
N ARG A 206 -4.38 0.71 14.93
CA ARG A 206 -4.94 -0.60 15.26
C ARG A 206 -4.93 -1.57 14.09
N ALA A 207 -5.26 -1.12 12.89
CA ALA A 207 -5.20 -1.97 11.70
C ALA A 207 -3.77 -2.52 11.48
N PHE A 208 -2.75 -1.67 11.66
CA PHE A 208 -1.35 -2.10 11.60
C PHE A 208 -0.98 -3.06 12.72
N ASP A 209 -1.42 -2.81 13.96
CA ASP A 209 -1.17 -3.69 15.09
C ASP A 209 -1.77 -5.08 14.88
N LEU A 210 -3.01 -5.16 14.35
CA LEU A 210 -3.66 -6.43 14.02
C LEU A 210 -2.86 -7.21 12.97
N VAL A 211 -2.41 -6.55 11.89
CA VAL A 211 -1.60 -7.20 10.85
C VAL A 211 -0.24 -7.65 11.39
N ALA A 212 0.43 -6.82 12.20
CA ALA A 212 1.75 -7.14 12.73
C ALA A 212 1.71 -8.27 13.77
N ARG A 213 0.68 -8.31 14.62
CA ARG A 213 0.52 -9.29 15.69
C ARG A 213 -0.05 -10.61 15.19
N ASP A 214 -1.16 -10.53 14.45
CA ASP A 214 -1.99 -11.69 14.11
C ASP A 214 -1.73 -12.20 12.68
N GLY A 215 -0.94 -11.46 11.88
CA GLY A 215 -0.71 -11.75 10.47
C GLY A 215 -1.92 -11.39 9.61
N VAL A 216 -2.02 -11.99 8.42
CA VAL A 216 -3.17 -11.80 7.53
C VAL A 216 -4.05 -13.04 7.38
N ALA A 217 -3.67 -14.20 7.92
CA ALA A 217 -4.48 -15.41 7.75
C ALA A 217 -5.81 -15.39 8.50
N TRP A 218 -5.88 -14.69 9.63
CA TRP A 218 -7.12 -14.54 10.41
C TRP A 218 -8.20 -13.73 9.67
N LEU A 219 -7.82 -12.99 8.61
CA LEU A 219 -8.77 -12.31 7.73
C LEU A 219 -9.54 -13.28 6.83
N LEU A 220 -9.07 -14.51 6.71
CA LEU A 220 -9.80 -15.57 6.03
C LEU A 220 -10.80 -16.21 7.04
N PRO A 221 -12.02 -16.56 6.59
CA PRO A 221 -12.98 -17.28 7.42
C PRO A 221 -12.41 -18.64 7.86
N GLU A 222 -13.10 -19.29 8.82
CA GLU A 222 -12.76 -20.68 9.20
C GLU A 222 -12.60 -21.56 7.95
N PRO A 223 -11.64 -22.51 7.96
CA PRO A 223 -11.16 -23.16 6.75
C PRO A 223 -12.24 -24.07 6.16
N HIS A 224 -13.00 -23.51 5.23
CA HIS A 224 -13.84 -24.23 4.31
C HIS A 224 -13.26 -24.07 2.91
N LEU A 225 -13.26 -25.17 2.16
CA LEU A 225 -12.89 -25.10 0.75
C LEU A 225 -13.93 -24.27 0.01
N ALA A 226 -13.47 -23.48 -0.97
CA ALA A 226 -14.35 -23.02 -2.02
C ALA A 226 -14.98 -24.24 -2.69
N GLY A 227 -16.28 -24.45 -2.50
CA GLY A 227 -17.03 -25.33 -3.38
C GLY A 227 -16.94 -24.78 -4.82
N PRO A 228 -17.07 -25.62 -5.87
CA PRO A 228 -17.09 -25.14 -7.26
C PRO A 228 -18.26 -24.17 -7.55
N ALA A 229 -19.26 -24.12 -6.67
CA ALA A 229 -20.37 -23.17 -6.72
C ALA A 229 -20.24 -22.04 -5.68
N ASP A 230 -19.24 -22.11 -4.81
CA ASP A 230 -19.05 -21.14 -3.75
C ASP A 230 -18.46 -19.86 -4.34
N ARG A 231 -19.17 -18.76 -4.14
CA ARG A 231 -18.80 -17.44 -4.66
C ARG A 231 -18.24 -16.54 -3.56
N ASP A 232 -18.02 -17.08 -2.36
CA ASP A 232 -17.35 -16.32 -1.31
C ASP A 232 -15.94 -15.95 -1.80
N ALA A 233 -15.70 -14.64 -1.88
CA ALA A 233 -14.42 -14.10 -2.27
C ALA A 233 -13.28 -14.55 -1.34
N LEU A 234 -13.58 -14.94 -0.10
CA LEU A 234 -12.60 -15.39 0.88
C LEU A 234 -12.34 -16.90 0.89
N ALA A 235 -12.96 -17.64 -0.02
CA ALA A 235 -12.84 -19.09 -0.03
C ALA A 235 -11.41 -19.56 -0.38
N LEU A 236 -10.95 -20.61 0.31
CA LEU A 236 -9.58 -21.12 0.15
C LEU A 236 -9.44 -21.95 -1.13
N THR A 237 -8.35 -21.76 -1.85
CA THR A 237 -7.95 -22.71 -2.90
C THR A 237 -7.57 -24.07 -2.29
N PRO A 238 -7.57 -25.17 -3.07
CA PRO A 238 -7.18 -26.48 -2.55
C PRO A 238 -5.80 -26.51 -1.86
N LEU A 239 -4.81 -25.80 -2.41
CA LEU A 239 -3.47 -25.75 -1.82
C LEU A 239 -3.45 -24.96 -0.51
N GLU A 240 -4.17 -23.84 -0.45
CA GLU A 240 -4.30 -23.03 0.75
C GLU A 240 -5.03 -23.76 1.86
N TYR A 241 -6.09 -24.50 1.54
CA TYR A 241 -6.80 -25.34 2.51
C TYR A 241 -5.91 -26.43 3.10
N LEU A 242 -5.15 -27.14 2.25
CA LEU A 242 -4.18 -28.13 2.75
C LEU A 242 -3.08 -27.44 3.58
N THR A 243 -2.67 -26.23 3.21
CA THR A 243 -1.70 -25.45 3.99
C THR A 243 -2.27 -25.08 5.35
N SER A 244 -3.47 -24.51 5.42
CA SER A 244 -4.08 -24.11 6.69
C SER A 244 -4.27 -25.30 7.63
N ARG A 245 -4.51 -26.50 7.08
CA ARG A 245 -4.71 -27.73 7.85
C ARG A 245 -3.41 -28.40 8.28
N TYR A 246 -2.44 -28.53 7.38
CA TYR A 246 -1.27 -29.39 7.57
C TYR A 246 0.05 -28.65 7.80
N ALA A 247 0.09 -27.33 7.63
CA ALA A 247 1.31 -26.57 7.92
C ALA A 247 1.65 -26.65 9.42
N THR A 248 2.92 -26.92 9.71
CA THR A 248 3.47 -26.97 11.06
C THR A 248 4.74 -26.12 11.15
N GLY A 249 5.15 -25.78 12.38
CA GLY A 249 6.38 -25.03 12.66
C GLY A 249 6.51 -23.75 11.81
N VAL A 250 7.63 -23.63 11.09
CA VAL A 250 7.95 -22.46 10.25
C VAL A 250 6.92 -22.26 9.13
N HIS A 251 6.40 -23.33 8.54
CA HIS A 251 5.39 -23.21 7.49
C HIS A 251 4.06 -22.71 8.02
N ARG A 252 3.69 -23.09 9.26
CA ARG A 252 2.48 -22.56 9.91
C ARG A 252 2.63 -21.07 10.18
N ALA A 253 3.77 -20.65 10.73
CA ALA A 253 4.04 -19.24 10.97
C ALA A 253 4.05 -18.43 9.65
N ALA A 254 4.60 -18.98 8.56
CA ALA A 254 4.60 -18.35 7.25
C ALA A 254 3.18 -18.23 6.66
N TRP A 255 2.35 -19.26 6.82
CA TRP A 255 0.93 -19.22 6.43
C TRP A 255 0.16 -18.18 7.23
N GLU A 256 0.25 -18.21 8.57
CA GLU A 256 -0.47 -17.31 9.46
C GLU A 256 -0.08 -15.84 9.20
N THR A 257 1.21 -15.59 8.99
CA THR A 257 1.73 -14.24 8.75
C THR A 257 1.38 -13.74 7.36
N ALA A 258 1.74 -14.48 6.31
CA ALA A 258 1.84 -13.95 4.93
C ALA A 258 0.98 -14.72 3.92
N LEU A 259 0.19 -15.70 4.35
CA LEU A 259 -0.53 -16.63 3.47
C LEU A 259 0.39 -17.40 2.52
N THR A 260 1.64 -17.67 2.93
CA THR A 260 2.58 -18.46 2.13
C THR A 260 2.13 -19.92 2.11
N PRO A 261 1.72 -20.47 0.95
CA PRO A 261 1.29 -21.85 0.86
C PRO A 261 2.46 -22.82 1.06
N LEU A 262 2.17 -24.02 1.56
CA LEU A 262 3.11 -25.13 1.52
C LEU A 262 3.53 -25.44 0.07
N PRO A 263 4.76 -25.95 -0.16
CA PRO A 263 5.11 -26.52 -1.44
C PRO A 263 4.11 -27.61 -1.86
N LEU A 264 3.68 -27.63 -3.12
CA LEU A 264 2.65 -28.54 -3.62
C LEU A 264 2.88 -30.01 -3.22
N ARG A 265 4.11 -30.53 -3.41
CA ARG A 265 4.47 -31.91 -3.04
C ARG A 265 4.34 -32.14 -1.53
N ALA A 266 4.75 -31.17 -0.70
CA ALA A 266 4.68 -31.26 0.75
C ALA A 266 3.22 -31.27 1.25
N ALA A 267 2.37 -30.39 0.71
CA ALA A 267 0.95 -30.33 1.06
C ALA A 267 0.21 -31.64 0.74
N VAL A 268 0.39 -32.18 -0.47
CA VAL A 268 -0.23 -33.44 -0.89
C VAL A 268 0.33 -34.63 -0.10
N SER A 269 1.64 -34.66 0.15
CA SER A 269 2.26 -35.71 0.97
C SER A 269 1.75 -35.71 2.40
N ALA A 270 1.59 -34.53 3.01
CA ALA A 270 1.04 -34.41 4.36
C ALA A 270 -0.41 -34.91 4.43
N ALA A 271 -1.25 -34.55 3.44
CA ALA A 271 -2.61 -35.05 3.34
C ALA A 271 -2.68 -36.57 3.11
N HIS A 272 -1.73 -37.15 2.38
CA HIS A 272 -1.65 -38.59 2.16
C HIS A 272 -1.20 -39.36 3.42
N GLN A 273 -0.34 -38.76 4.24
CA GLN A 273 0.17 -39.35 5.49
C GLN A 273 -0.81 -39.22 6.66
N ASP A 274 -1.81 -38.36 6.56
CA ASP A 274 -2.90 -38.27 7.53
C ASP A 274 -3.70 -39.58 7.51
N PRO A 275 -3.77 -40.35 8.62
CA PRO A 275 -4.52 -41.60 8.66
C PRO A 275 -6.04 -41.38 8.57
N GLU A 276 -6.53 -40.17 8.88
CA GLU A 276 -7.95 -39.83 8.90
C GLU A 276 -8.20 -38.48 8.19
N PRO A 277 -7.92 -38.38 6.88
CA PRO A 277 -8.14 -37.14 6.16
C PRO A 277 -9.63 -36.87 6.09
N GLY A 278 -10.05 -35.70 6.57
CA GLY A 278 -11.43 -35.24 6.39
C GLY A 278 -11.82 -35.19 4.90
N PRO A 279 -13.12 -35.25 4.57
CA PRO A 279 -13.58 -35.34 3.18
C PRO A 279 -13.10 -34.17 2.30
N ASP A 280 -13.03 -32.97 2.87
CA ASP A 280 -12.52 -31.78 2.17
C ASP A 280 -11.01 -31.87 1.95
N ALA A 281 -10.23 -32.35 2.92
CA ALA A 281 -8.79 -32.56 2.74
C ALA A 281 -8.50 -33.58 1.63
N ALA A 282 -9.24 -34.69 1.62
CA ALA A 282 -9.16 -35.68 0.55
C ALA A 282 -9.52 -35.09 -0.82
N ARG A 283 -10.61 -34.30 -0.91
CA ARG A 283 -11.02 -33.64 -2.16
C ARG A 283 -9.97 -32.63 -2.64
N ALA A 284 -9.41 -31.82 -1.75
CA ALA A 284 -8.36 -30.86 -2.08
C ALA A 284 -7.11 -31.56 -2.63
N ALA A 285 -6.65 -32.63 -1.95
CA ALA A 285 -5.51 -33.42 -2.40
C ALA A 285 -5.75 -34.06 -3.78
N LEU A 286 -6.92 -34.65 -4.01
CA LEU A 286 -7.29 -35.25 -5.30
C LEU A 286 -7.33 -34.20 -6.43
N THR A 287 -7.86 -33.01 -6.15
CA THR A 287 -7.91 -31.89 -7.10
C THR A 287 -6.52 -31.44 -7.54
N LEU A 288 -5.52 -31.56 -6.65
CA LEU A 288 -4.14 -31.15 -6.92
C LEU A 288 -3.29 -32.20 -7.64
N LEU A 289 -3.74 -33.45 -7.77
CA LEU A 289 -2.98 -34.53 -8.40
C LEU A 289 -2.58 -34.24 -9.87
N PRO A 290 -3.43 -33.67 -10.74
CA PRO A 290 -3.02 -33.34 -12.11
C PRO A 290 -1.85 -32.35 -12.15
N ALA A 291 -1.88 -31.30 -11.32
CA ALA A 291 -0.81 -30.32 -11.22
C ALA A 291 0.49 -30.96 -10.69
N LEU A 292 0.38 -31.85 -9.69
CA LEU A 292 1.53 -32.58 -9.14
C LEU A 292 2.17 -33.48 -10.20
N ARG A 293 1.37 -34.20 -11.00
CA ARG A 293 1.85 -35.05 -12.11
C ARG A 293 2.55 -34.21 -13.18
N ALA A 294 1.93 -33.13 -13.64
CA ALA A 294 2.52 -32.24 -14.65
C ALA A 294 3.87 -31.68 -14.20
N ARG A 295 3.99 -31.26 -12.94
CA ARG A 295 5.26 -30.79 -12.37
C ARG A 295 6.32 -31.89 -12.32
N ALA A 296 5.96 -33.10 -11.90
CA ALA A 296 6.89 -34.22 -11.85
C ALA A 296 7.40 -34.59 -13.26
N SER A 297 6.52 -34.59 -14.27
CA SER A 297 6.92 -34.80 -15.67
C SER A 297 7.90 -33.72 -16.14
N ALA A 298 7.60 -32.43 -15.92
CA ALA A 298 8.50 -31.35 -16.30
C ALA A 298 9.87 -31.41 -15.60
N GLU A 299 9.91 -31.84 -14.33
CA GLU A 299 11.16 -32.05 -13.59
C GLU A 299 11.99 -33.18 -14.21
N LEU A 300 11.36 -34.27 -14.66
CA LEU A 300 12.03 -35.39 -15.35
C LEU A 300 12.58 -34.95 -16.71
N ASP A 301 11.79 -34.27 -17.52
CA ASP A 301 12.22 -33.76 -18.83
C ASP A 301 13.44 -32.82 -18.71
N ALA A 302 13.43 -31.95 -17.69
CA ALA A 302 14.55 -31.05 -17.41
C ALA A 302 15.81 -31.78 -16.93
N VAL A 303 15.68 -32.90 -16.22
CA VAL A 303 16.81 -33.76 -15.86
C VAL A 303 17.34 -34.49 -17.09
N GLU A 304 16.46 -35.07 -17.91
CA GLU A 304 16.83 -35.74 -19.15
C GLU A 304 17.58 -34.82 -20.10
N ALA A 305 17.06 -33.61 -20.34
CA ALA A 305 17.72 -32.62 -21.18
C ALA A 305 19.11 -32.22 -20.68
N ARG A 306 19.28 -32.05 -19.35
CA ARG A 306 20.59 -31.76 -18.75
C ARG A 306 21.57 -32.92 -18.91
N LEU A 307 21.11 -34.15 -18.70
CA LEU A 307 21.94 -35.34 -18.89
C LEU A 307 22.34 -35.52 -20.36
N ALA A 308 21.41 -35.31 -21.30
CA ALA A 308 21.68 -35.34 -22.73
C ALA A 308 22.72 -34.27 -23.13
N ALA A 309 22.63 -33.06 -22.58
CA ALA A 309 23.61 -32.00 -22.83
C ALA A 309 25.01 -32.37 -22.30
N VAL A 310 25.11 -32.99 -21.13
CA VAL A 310 26.38 -33.49 -20.59
C VAL A 310 26.97 -34.59 -21.47
N VAL A 311 26.15 -35.56 -21.91
CA VAL A 311 26.60 -36.61 -22.83
C VAL A 311 27.08 -36.02 -24.15
N ALA A 312 26.36 -35.06 -24.73
CA ALA A 312 26.75 -34.37 -25.96
C ALA A 312 28.06 -33.58 -25.82
N ALA A 313 28.30 -32.95 -24.66
CA ALA A 313 29.55 -32.24 -24.39
C ALA A 313 30.75 -33.20 -24.28
N VAL A 314 30.55 -34.36 -23.65
CA VAL A 314 31.57 -35.43 -23.54
C VAL A 314 31.89 -36.03 -24.91
N THR A 315 30.88 -36.29 -25.75
CA THR A 315 31.09 -36.88 -27.09
C THR A 315 31.66 -35.89 -28.11
N SER A 316 31.39 -34.60 -27.97
CA SER A 316 31.90 -33.56 -28.89
C SER A 316 33.39 -33.23 -28.68
N GLY A 317 34.08 -33.88 -27.73
CA GLY A 317 35.49 -33.64 -27.46
C GLY A 317 35.82 -32.24 -26.93
N SER A 318 34.79 -31.41 -26.66
CA SER A 318 34.92 -30.08 -26.10
C SER A 318 35.06 -30.16 -24.57
N VAL A 319 36.03 -30.95 -24.10
CA VAL A 319 36.52 -30.83 -22.73
C VAL A 319 37.38 -29.56 -22.69
N SER A 320 36.72 -28.42 -22.60
CA SER A 320 37.39 -27.19 -22.16
C SER A 320 37.77 -27.45 -20.71
N THR A 321 38.99 -27.95 -20.50
CA THR A 321 39.60 -28.06 -19.18
C THR A 321 39.44 -26.68 -18.54
N PRO A 322 38.70 -26.53 -17.41
CA PRO A 322 38.58 -25.23 -16.77
C PRO A 322 40.00 -24.79 -16.43
N ILE A 323 40.48 -23.76 -17.12
CA ILE A 323 41.76 -23.13 -16.83
C ILE A 323 41.62 -22.65 -15.39
N LEU A 324 42.23 -23.39 -14.47
CA LEU A 324 42.27 -23.03 -13.06
C LEU A 324 42.77 -21.57 -12.99
N PRO A 325 42.02 -20.65 -12.37
CA PRO A 325 42.47 -19.27 -12.25
C PRO A 325 43.81 -19.26 -11.51
N ALA A 326 44.83 -18.68 -12.14
CA ALA A 326 46.24 -18.73 -11.72
C ALA A 326 46.55 -17.87 -10.47
N HIS A 327 45.62 -17.74 -9.52
CA HIS A 327 45.76 -16.85 -8.36
C HIS A 327 46.39 -17.48 -7.11
N GLU A 328 46.91 -18.72 -7.16
CA GLU A 328 47.55 -19.39 -6.01
C GLU A 328 49.04 -19.71 -6.18
N ARG A 329 49.79 -18.84 -6.87
CA ARG A 329 51.28 -18.86 -6.83
C ARG A 329 51.84 -17.58 -6.22
N SER A 330 51.55 -17.33 -4.94
CA SER A 330 52.32 -16.39 -4.10
C SER A 330 52.01 -16.60 -2.63
N ARG A 331 52.64 -17.61 -2.02
CA ARG A 331 53.09 -17.63 -0.62
C ARG A 331 54.31 -18.52 -0.50
#